data_AF-A0A6P5PNP1-F1
#
_entry.id   AF-A0A6P5PNP1-F1
#
_cell.length_a   1.000
_cell.length_b   1.000
_cell.length_c   1.000
_cell.angle_alpha   90.00
_cell.angle_beta   90.00
_cell.angle_gamma   90.00
#
_symmetry.space_group_name_H-M   'P 1'
#
loop_
_entity.id
_entity.type
_entity.pdbx_description
1 polymer ?
#
loop_
_entity_poly.entity_id
_entity_poly.type
_entity_poly.pdbx_seq_one_letter_code
_entity_poly.pdbx_strand_id
1 'polypeptide(L)'
;MATAEEKQTSPEPAAAEEPAQLPAAVRASVERKRQRALMLRQARLAARPYPAAAAATGGVASVKAAPKMIDTKGGFILEEEEEKHEIGNIVHEPGPVMEFDYTICEECGKEFMDSYLMNHFDLPTCDSCRDADDKHKLITKTEAKQEYLLKDCDLEKREPALRFLVKKNPRHSQWGDMKLYLKLQVSSGKAGS
;
A
#
# COMPACT_ATOMS: atom_id res chain seq x y z
N MET A 1 25.44 83.52 -22.89
CA MET A 1 24.34 84.35 -23.44
C MET A 1 23.86 83.68 -24.71
N ALA A 2 22.53 83.73 -24.94
CA ALA A 2 21.70 83.10 -25.98
C ALA A 2 21.31 81.62 -25.71
N THR A 3 20.19 81.32 -25.02
CA THR A 3 18.75 81.30 -25.43
C THR A 3 18.48 80.28 -26.55
N ALA A 4 17.95 79.09 -26.24
CA ALA A 4 16.51 78.73 -26.10
C ALA A 4 15.81 78.53 -27.45
N GLU A 5 15.38 77.30 -27.73
CA GLU A 5 14.11 77.06 -28.44
C GLU A 5 13.56 75.66 -28.11
N GLU A 6 12.45 75.66 -27.38
CA GLU A 6 11.52 74.54 -27.21
C GLU A 6 10.72 74.33 -28.50
N LYS A 7 10.41 73.07 -28.83
CA LYS A 7 9.15 72.77 -29.50
C LYS A 7 8.62 71.40 -29.08
N GLN A 8 7.72 71.41 -28.10
CA GLN A 8 6.69 70.39 -27.96
C GLN A 8 5.54 70.71 -28.93
N THR A 9 5.01 69.69 -29.61
CA THR A 9 3.58 69.64 -29.97
C THR A 9 3.15 68.19 -30.18
N SER A 10 2.57 67.64 -29.11
CA SER A 10 1.36 66.83 -28.92
C SER A 10 0.83 65.81 -29.97
N PRO A 11 0.05 64.81 -29.50
CA PRO A 11 -0.20 63.51 -30.15
C PRO A 11 -1.53 63.45 -30.92
N GLU A 12 -1.68 62.44 -31.80
CA GLU A 12 -2.95 62.09 -32.46
C GLU A 12 -3.15 60.55 -32.52
N PRO A 13 -4.39 60.06 -32.68
CA PRO A 13 -5.05 59.25 -31.66
C PRO A 13 -5.14 57.76 -31.99
N ALA A 14 -5.36 56.97 -30.93
CA ALA A 14 -5.59 55.54 -30.95
C ALA A 14 -6.74 55.14 -31.89
N ALA A 15 -6.40 54.45 -32.98
CA ALA A 15 -7.36 53.72 -33.78
C ALA A 15 -7.81 52.47 -32.99
N ALA A 16 -9.12 52.39 -32.78
CA ALA A 16 -9.79 51.24 -32.18
C ALA A 16 -9.52 49.97 -33.02
N GLU A 17 -8.87 48.97 -32.44
CA GLU A 17 -8.83 47.63 -33.02
C GLU A 17 -10.15 46.91 -32.70
N GLU A 18 -10.88 46.53 -33.75
CA GLU A 18 -12.00 45.60 -33.65
C GLU A 18 -11.51 44.27 -33.06
N PRO A 19 -12.31 43.61 -32.18
CA PRO A 19 -11.86 42.38 -31.52
C PRO A 19 -11.63 41.29 -32.57
N ALA A 20 -10.40 40.79 -32.61
CA ALA A 20 -9.93 39.74 -33.51
C ALA A 20 -10.93 38.57 -33.59
N GLN A 21 -11.58 38.51 -34.72
CA GLN A 21 -12.66 37.58 -35.01
C GLN A 21 -12.06 36.17 -35.23
N LEU A 22 -12.20 35.28 -34.23
CA LEU A 22 -11.57 33.93 -34.25
C LEU A 22 -11.81 33.15 -35.55
N PRO A 23 -10.90 32.26 -36.01
CA PRO A 23 -11.08 31.50 -37.24
C PRO A 23 -12.39 30.69 -37.24
N ALA A 24 -13.05 30.56 -38.39
CA ALA A 24 -14.36 29.91 -38.50
C ALA A 24 -14.39 28.48 -37.93
N ALA A 25 -13.30 27.70 -38.13
CA ALA A 25 -13.15 26.36 -37.57
C ALA A 25 -13.09 26.35 -36.02
N VAL A 26 -12.49 27.38 -35.42
CA VAL A 26 -12.42 27.55 -33.97
C VAL A 26 -13.80 27.93 -33.44
N ARG A 27 -14.51 28.86 -34.10
CA ARG A 27 -15.90 29.22 -33.73
C ARG A 27 -16.83 28.00 -33.78
N ALA A 28 -16.75 27.19 -34.84
CA ALA A 28 -17.55 25.98 -34.98
C ALA A 28 -17.24 24.93 -33.89
N SER A 29 -15.98 24.84 -33.46
CA SER A 29 -15.57 23.95 -32.37
C SER A 29 -16.03 24.45 -31.00
N VAL A 30 -15.96 25.76 -30.77
CA VAL A 30 -16.49 26.41 -29.57
C VAL A 30 -18.01 26.23 -29.48
N GLU A 31 -18.74 26.43 -30.58
CA GLU A 31 -20.19 26.29 -30.61
C GLU A 31 -20.62 24.83 -30.38
N ARG A 32 -19.94 23.84 -30.99
CA ARG A 32 -20.17 22.42 -30.71
C ARG A 32 -19.93 22.06 -29.24
N LYS A 33 -18.83 22.56 -28.64
CA LYS A 33 -18.54 22.34 -27.21
C LYS A 33 -19.59 23.01 -26.32
N ARG A 34 -20.05 24.21 -26.69
CA ARG A 34 -21.12 24.95 -25.99
C ARG A 34 -22.43 24.18 -26.02
N GLN A 35 -22.84 23.68 -27.19
CA GLN A 35 -24.05 22.87 -27.36
C GLN A 35 -23.98 21.57 -26.53
N ARG A 36 -22.85 20.87 -26.55
CA ARG A 36 -22.64 19.67 -25.72
C ARG A 36 -22.74 19.98 -24.22
N ALA A 37 -22.15 21.09 -23.76
CA ALA A 37 -22.23 21.50 -22.37
C ALA A 37 -23.66 21.87 -21.94
N LEU A 38 -24.43 22.53 -22.81
CA LEU A 38 -25.84 22.85 -22.56
C LEU A 38 -26.70 21.59 -22.48
N MET A 39 -26.50 20.62 -23.38
CA MET A 39 -27.19 19.32 -23.34
C MET A 39 -26.88 18.57 -22.04
N LEU A 40 -25.60 18.49 -21.64
CA LEU A 40 -25.22 17.85 -20.38
C LEU A 40 -25.85 18.55 -19.16
N ARG A 41 -25.97 19.88 -19.19
CA ARG A 41 -26.64 20.64 -18.13
C ARG A 41 -28.14 20.37 -18.08
N GLN A 42 -28.82 20.28 -19.22
CA GLN A 42 -30.24 19.92 -19.29
C GLN A 42 -30.46 18.48 -18.79
N ALA A 43 -29.64 17.52 -19.23
CA ALA A 43 -29.73 16.13 -18.77
C ALA A 43 -29.57 16.01 -17.24
N ARG A 44 -28.61 16.73 -16.66
CA ARG A 44 -28.44 16.79 -15.19
C ARG A 44 -29.63 17.41 -14.46
N LEU A 45 -30.30 18.40 -15.06
CA LEU A 45 -31.50 19.00 -14.49
C LEU A 45 -32.71 18.07 -14.59
N ALA A 46 -32.87 17.34 -15.69
CA ALA A 46 -33.91 16.34 -15.87
C ALA A 46 -33.72 15.10 -14.97
N ALA A 47 -32.47 14.72 -14.69
CA ALA A 47 -32.12 13.60 -13.83
C ALA A 47 -32.10 13.94 -12.33
N ARG A 48 -32.56 15.14 -11.90
CA ARG A 48 -32.69 15.43 -10.47
C ARG A 48 -33.82 14.57 -9.88
N PRO A 49 -33.57 13.79 -8.81
CA PRO A 49 -34.55 12.87 -8.25
C PRO A 49 -35.70 13.55 -7.49
N TYR A 50 -35.68 14.87 -7.30
CA TYR A 50 -36.78 15.63 -6.69
C TYR A 50 -36.97 16.98 -7.38
N PRO A 51 -38.21 17.34 -7.80
CA PRO A 51 -38.48 18.64 -8.39
C PRO A 51 -38.41 19.75 -7.32
N ALA A 52 -37.75 20.86 -7.64
CA ALA A 52 -37.80 22.04 -6.79
C ALA A 52 -39.16 22.73 -6.96
N ALA A 53 -39.97 22.68 -5.90
CA ALA A 53 -41.29 23.26 -5.72
C ALA A 53 -42.48 22.52 -6.36
N ALA A 54 -42.95 21.46 -5.68
CA ALA A 54 -44.37 21.12 -5.61
C ALA A 54 -44.66 20.54 -4.22
N ALA A 55 -45.00 21.43 -3.29
CA ALA A 55 -45.81 21.04 -2.15
C ALA A 55 -47.24 20.73 -2.68
N ALA A 56 -47.86 19.75 -2.03
CA ALA A 56 -49.26 19.37 -2.09
C ALA A 56 -49.70 18.36 -3.18
N THR A 57 -50.41 17.35 -2.67
CA THR A 57 -51.22 16.30 -3.32
C THR A 57 -50.47 15.06 -3.80
N GLY A 58 -50.65 14.00 -3.03
CA GLY A 58 -50.18 12.66 -3.34
C GLY A 58 -50.85 12.13 -4.60
N GLY A 59 -50.01 11.61 -5.48
CA GLY A 59 -50.39 10.82 -6.64
C GLY A 59 -49.25 9.89 -6.97
N VAL A 60 -49.45 8.59 -6.78
CA VAL A 60 -48.51 7.54 -7.17
C VAL A 60 -48.45 7.45 -8.69
N ALA A 61 -47.45 8.09 -9.29
CA ALA A 61 -47.14 7.90 -10.70
C ALA A 61 -46.20 6.68 -10.83
N SER A 62 -46.65 5.67 -11.57
CA SER A 62 -45.91 4.44 -11.86
C SER A 62 -44.54 4.76 -12.46
N VAL A 63 -43.49 4.51 -11.68
CA VAL A 63 -42.10 4.66 -12.11
C VAL A 63 -41.74 3.40 -12.89
N LYS A 64 -41.69 3.49 -14.22
CA LYS A 64 -41.07 2.45 -15.04
C LYS A 64 -39.61 2.31 -14.60
N ALA A 65 -39.26 1.14 -14.08
CA ALA A 65 -37.93 0.85 -13.57
C ALA A 65 -36.89 1.06 -14.68
N ALA A 66 -35.91 1.94 -14.42
CA ALA A 66 -34.78 2.16 -15.32
C ALA A 66 -33.88 0.91 -15.38
N PRO A 67 -33.24 0.62 -16.53
CA PRO A 67 -32.30 -0.49 -16.64
C PRO A 67 -31.14 -0.30 -15.67
N LYS A 68 -30.68 -1.42 -15.10
CA LYS A 68 -29.70 -1.45 -14.01
C LYS A 68 -28.31 -1.14 -14.59
N MET A 69 -27.93 0.14 -14.62
CA MET A 69 -26.61 0.58 -15.04
C MET A 69 -25.54 0.06 -14.08
N ILE A 70 -24.67 -0.81 -14.58
CA ILE A 70 -23.51 -1.33 -13.85
C ILE A 70 -22.35 -0.38 -14.10
N ASP A 71 -21.93 0.34 -13.06
CA ASP A 71 -20.83 1.31 -13.10
C ASP A 71 -19.48 0.59 -12.95
N THR A 72 -18.82 0.26 -14.06
CA THR A 72 -17.42 -0.19 -14.07
C THR A 72 -16.46 1.00 -13.89
N LYS A 73 -16.65 1.80 -12.82
CA LYS A 73 -15.74 2.84 -12.26
C LYS A 73 -14.74 3.46 -13.24
N GLY A 74 -15.21 3.90 -14.40
CA GLY A 74 -14.34 4.15 -15.53
C GLY A 74 -15.02 4.86 -16.69
N GLY A 75 -15.95 5.78 -16.44
CA GLY A 75 -16.29 6.88 -17.34
C GLY A 75 -16.75 6.60 -18.80
N PHE A 76 -17.01 5.36 -19.19
CA PHE A 76 -17.52 5.00 -20.52
C PHE A 76 -18.89 4.33 -20.41
N ILE A 77 -19.86 4.81 -21.21
CA ILE A 77 -21.17 4.20 -21.40
C ILE A 77 -21.09 3.43 -22.72
N LEU A 78 -21.05 2.10 -22.66
CA LEU A 78 -21.17 1.23 -23.83
C LEU A 78 -22.64 0.84 -24.00
N GLU A 79 -23.17 0.98 -25.22
CA GLU A 79 -24.43 0.35 -25.60
C GLU A 79 -24.23 -1.18 -25.58
N GLU A 80 -25.17 -1.87 -24.95
CA GLU A 80 -25.17 -3.32 -24.75
C GLU A 80 -25.48 -4.00 -26.08
N GLU A 81 -24.49 -4.11 -26.96
CA GLU A 81 -24.51 -5.08 -28.04
C GLU A 81 -24.24 -6.43 -27.38
N GLU A 82 -25.26 -7.30 -27.33
CA GLU A 82 -25.20 -8.63 -26.73
C GLU A 82 -24.24 -9.54 -27.51
N GLU A 83 -22.94 -9.33 -27.39
CA GLU A 83 -21.96 -10.38 -27.64
C GLU A 83 -22.06 -11.35 -26.46
N LYS A 84 -22.86 -12.40 -26.64
CA LYS A 84 -22.86 -13.60 -25.79
C LYS A 84 -21.46 -14.22 -25.81
N HIS A 85 -20.58 -13.72 -24.97
CA HIS A 85 -19.41 -14.47 -24.55
C HIS A 85 -19.91 -15.67 -23.75
N GLU A 86 -19.95 -16.83 -24.39
CA GLU A 86 -20.08 -18.10 -23.68
C GLU A 86 -18.94 -18.15 -22.67
N ILE A 87 -19.28 -18.02 -21.39
CA ILE A 87 -18.34 -18.16 -20.30
C ILE A 87 -17.98 -19.64 -20.28
N GLY A 88 -16.97 -20.01 -21.08
CA GLY A 88 -16.37 -21.34 -21.04
C GLY A 88 -16.02 -21.64 -19.59
N ASN A 89 -16.30 -22.85 -19.16
CA ASN A 89 -16.10 -23.29 -17.78
C ASN A 89 -14.59 -23.13 -17.46
N ILE A 90 -14.23 -22.03 -16.79
CA ILE A 90 -12.84 -21.74 -16.39
C ILE A 90 -12.51 -22.76 -15.30
N VAL A 91 -11.86 -23.84 -15.70
CA VAL A 91 -11.19 -24.75 -14.76
C VAL A 91 -9.96 -24.02 -14.28
N HIS A 92 -10.08 -23.36 -13.13
CA HIS A 92 -8.91 -22.93 -12.37
C HIS A 92 -8.14 -24.19 -11.99
N GLU A 93 -6.98 -24.43 -12.60
CA GLU A 93 -6.04 -25.39 -12.05
C GLU A 93 -5.76 -24.98 -10.60
N PRO A 94 -5.93 -25.88 -9.61
CA PRO A 94 -5.56 -25.57 -8.25
C PRO A 94 -4.07 -25.23 -8.25
N GLY A 95 -3.73 -24.09 -7.64
CA GLY A 95 -2.34 -23.64 -7.55
C GLY A 95 -1.46 -24.74 -6.96
N PRO A 96 -0.16 -24.80 -7.34
CA PRO A 96 0.75 -25.82 -6.82
C PRO A 96 0.73 -25.84 -5.30
N VAL A 97 0.40 -27.00 -4.73
CA VAL A 97 0.43 -27.24 -3.29
C VAL A 97 1.90 -27.25 -2.89
N MET A 98 2.33 -26.20 -2.18
CA MET A 98 3.68 -26.19 -1.60
C MET A 98 3.72 -27.23 -0.49
N GLU A 99 4.66 -28.17 -0.57
CA GLU A 99 5.01 -29.02 0.55
C GLU A 99 5.54 -28.11 1.65
N PHE A 100 4.78 -27.97 2.72
CA PHE A 100 5.15 -27.18 3.86
C PHE A 100 6.14 -27.99 4.70
N ASP A 101 7.35 -27.46 4.92
CA ASP A 101 8.38 -28.10 5.73
C ASP A 101 7.98 -28.08 7.22
N TYR A 102 7.14 -29.03 7.63
CA TYR A 102 6.77 -29.22 9.03
C TYR A 102 7.93 -29.85 9.79
N THR A 103 8.32 -29.21 10.90
CA THR A 103 9.32 -29.75 11.82
C THR A 103 8.64 -30.32 13.06
N ILE A 104 9.20 -31.38 13.64
CA ILE A 104 8.68 -32.02 14.84
C ILE A 104 9.36 -31.41 16.07
N CYS A 105 8.57 -30.99 17.06
CA CYS A 105 9.08 -30.45 18.32
C CYS A 105 9.75 -31.54 19.17
N GLU A 106 10.99 -31.32 19.61
CA GLU A 106 11.74 -32.26 20.47
C GLU A 106 11.14 -32.45 21.87
N GLU A 107 10.40 -31.46 22.38
CA GLU A 107 9.85 -31.49 23.74
C GLU A 107 8.45 -32.12 23.82
N CYS A 108 7.60 -31.95 22.79
CA CYS A 108 6.22 -32.49 22.80
C CYS A 108 5.86 -33.39 21.62
N GLY A 109 6.74 -33.56 20.63
CA GLY A 109 6.51 -34.41 19.45
C GLY A 109 5.45 -33.90 18.47
N LYS A 110 4.96 -32.66 18.64
CA LYS A 110 3.98 -32.06 17.73
C LYS A 110 4.68 -31.44 16.53
N GLU A 111 4.05 -31.57 15.37
CA GLU A 111 4.43 -30.87 14.15
C GLU A 111 4.15 -29.37 14.31
N PHE A 112 5.10 -28.55 13.93
CA PHE A 112 4.96 -27.10 13.85
C PHE A 112 5.68 -26.59 12.60
N MET A 113 5.23 -25.44 12.09
CA MET A 113 5.83 -24.81 10.92
C MET A 113 6.98 -23.91 11.32
N ASP A 114 6.65 -22.86 12.06
CA ASP A 114 7.58 -21.87 12.57
C ASP A 114 7.50 -21.79 14.09
N SER A 115 8.62 -21.45 14.69
CA SER A 115 8.68 -21.09 16.10
C SER A 115 9.77 -20.06 16.31
N TYR A 116 9.71 -19.33 17.41
CA TYR A 116 10.73 -18.35 17.73
C TYR A 116 12.13 -18.98 17.83
N LEU A 117 12.21 -20.18 18.41
CA LEU A 117 13.48 -20.88 18.63
C LEU A 117 14.03 -21.48 17.33
N MET A 118 13.15 -22.01 16.48
CA MET A 118 13.54 -22.49 15.15
C MET A 118 14.08 -21.34 14.29
N ASN A 119 13.32 -20.25 14.19
CA ASN A 119 13.65 -19.15 13.28
C ASN A 119 14.93 -18.38 13.66
N HIS A 120 15.27 -18.34 14.95
CA HIS A 120 16.40 -17.53 15.43
C HIS A 120 17.62 -18.34 15.87
N PHE A 121 17.42 -19.58 16.30
CA PHE A 121 18.46 -20.40 16.90
C PHE A 121 18.58 -21.78 16.24
N ASP A 122 17.78 -22.08 15.22
CA ASP A 122 17.77 -23.36 14.52
C ASP A 122 17.48 -24.52 15.51
N LEU A 123 16.60 -24.29 16.50
CA LEU A 123 16.24 -25.26 17.54
C LEU A 123 14.80 -25.77 17.35
N PRO A 124 14.58 -27.10 17.14
CA PRO A 124 13.27 -27.72 16.93
C PRO A 124 12.38 -27.78 18.18
N THR A 125 11.94 -26.61 18.65
CA THR A 125 11.02 -26.47 19.79
C THR A 125 9.88 -25.54 19.43
N CYS A 126 8.63 -25.99 19.59
CA CYS A 126 7.45 -25.15 19.38
C CYS A 126 7.30 -24.08 20.47
N ASP A 127 6.56 -23.00 20.18
CA ASP A 127 6.41 -21.88 21.12
C ASP A 127 5.68 -22.26 22.42
N SER A 128 4.86 -23.32 22.41
CA SER A 128 4.20 -23.82 23.63
C SER A 128 5.17 -24.48 24.61
N CYS A 129 6.27 -25.04 24.12
CA CYS A 129 7.32 -25.69 24.94
C CYS A 129 8.48 -24.74 25.26
N ARG A 130 8.37 -23.46 24.87
CA ARG A 130 9.42 -22.47 25.06
C ARG A 130 9.45 -21.96 26.50
N ASP A 131 10.39 -22.48 27.28
CA ASP A 131 10.71 -21.99 28.62
C ASP A 131 11.66 -20.78 28.61
N ALA A 132 11.13 -19.56 28.67
CA ALA A 132 11.92 -18.32 28.60
C ALA A 132 12.82 -18.06 29.83
N ASP A 133 12.50 -18.66 30.99
CA ASP A 133 13.20 -18.38 32.25
C ASP A 133 14.33 -19.37 32.56
N ASP A 134 14.24 -20.60 32.03
CA ASP A 134 15.16 -21.70 32.35
C ASP A 134 16.02 -22.10 31.15
N LYS A 135 15.62 -23.15 30.42
CA LYS A 135 16.40 -23.76 29.33
C LYS A 135 16.59 -22.77 28.17
N HIS A 136 15.52 -22.12 27.74
CA HIS A 136 15.52 -21.25 26.56
C HIS A 136 15.74 -19.77 26.91
N LYS A 137 16.34 -19.52 28.08
CA LYS A 137 16.73 -18.18 28.50
C LYS A 137 17.79 -17.61 27.57
N LEU A 138 17.62 -16.34 27.21
CA LEU A 138 18.61 -15.59 26.46
C LEU A 138 19.62 -14.95 27.41
N ILE A 139 20.91 -15.16 27.15
CA ILE A 139 22.01 -14.61 27.93
C ILE A 139 22.90 -13.74 27.05
N THR A 140 23.43 -12.66 27.62
CA THR A 140 24.34 -11.76 26.90
C THR A 140 25.71 -12.41 26.68
N LYS A 141 26.46 -11.91 25.68
CA LYS A 141 27.86 -12.32 25.46
C LYS A 141 28.70 -12.26 26.74
N THR A 142 28.52 -11.23 27.56
CA THR A 142 29.24 -11.04 28.82
C THR A 142 28.84 -12.06 29.88
N GLU A 143 27.53 -12.33 30.03
CA GLU A 143 27.04 -13.35 30.97
C GLU A 143 27.52 -14.75 30.56
N ALA A 144 27.45 -15.09 29.27
CA ALA A 144 27.95 -16.37 28.77
C ALA A 144 29.44 -16.59 29.11
N LYS A 145 30.28 -15.56 28.94
CA LYS A 145 31.71 -15.62 29.27
C LYS A 145 31.96 -15.74 30.78
N GLN A 146 31.17 -15.07 31.60
CA GLN A 146 31.33 -15.05 33.06
C GLN A 146 30.82 -16.35 33.70
N GLU A 147 29.63 -16.81 33.33
CA GLU A 147 28.99 -17.99 33.90
C GLU A 147 29.66 -19.29 33.42
N TYR A 148 30.05 -19.36 32.15
CA TYR A 148 30.60 -20.57 31.53
C TYR A 148 32.12 -20.52 31.29
N LEU A 149 32.79 -19.46 31.76
CA LEU A 149 34.24 -19.25 31.63
C LEU A 149 34.75 -19.35 30.17
N LEU A 150 33.90 -18.96 29.21
CA LEU A 150 34.20 -19.04 27.78
C LEU A 150 35.01 -17.83 27.29
N LYS A 151 35.81 -18.05 26.25
CA LYS A 151 36.52 -16.99 25.54
C LYS A 151 35.69 -16.47 24.37
N ASP A 152 36.07 -15.31 23.83
CA ASP A 152 35.39 -14.75 22.65
C ASP A 152 35.49 -15.69 21.44
N CYS A 153 36.62 -16.37 21.28
CA CYS A 153 36.83 -17.36 20.22
C CYS A 153 35.84 -18.53 20.33
N ASP A 154 35.49 -18.95 21.54
CA ASP A 154 34.62 -20.11 21.77
C ASP A 154 33.16 -19.81 21.42
N LEU A 155 32.78 -18.52 21.40
CA LEU A 155 31.45 -18.08 21.00
C LEU A 155 31.36 -17.80 19.49
N GLU A 156 32.44 -17.28 18.90
CA GLU A 156 32.43 -16.78 17.51
C GLU A 156 32.98 -17.79 16.48
N LYS A 157 33.94 -18.63 16.86
CA LYS A 157 34.66 -19.53 15.95
C LYS A 157 34.34 -21.00 16.20
N ARG A 158 33.33 -21.29 17.00
CA ARG A 158 32.91 -22.67 17.25
C ARG A 158 32.36 -23.29 15.98
N GLU A 159 32.74 -24.52 15.72
CA GLU A 159 32.04 -25.39 14.79
C GLU A 159 31.12 -26.30 15.60
N PRO A 160 29.79 -26.26 15.42
CA PRO A 160 29.01 -25.35 14.57
C PRO A 160 28.82 -23.94 15.18
N ALA A 161 28.60 -22.94 14.32
CA ALA A 161 28.56 -21.54 14.73
C ALA A 161 27.30 -21.20 15.52
N LEU A 162 27.47 -20.68 16.73
CA LEU A 162 26.35 -20.30 17.61
C LEU A 162 25.54 -19.14 17.01
N ARG A 163 24.22 -19.30 16.97
CA ARG A 163 23.28 -18.25 16.58
C ARG A 163 23.10 -17.24 17.72
N PHE A 164 22.82 -15.99 17.36
CA PHE A 164 22.57 -14.91 18.32
C PHE A 164 21.59 -13.87 17.78
N LEU A 165 20.89 -13.18 18.68
CA LEU A 165 20.10 -11.99 18.35
C LEU A 165 20.87 -10.74 18.68
N VAL A 166 20.69 -9.73 17.82
CA VAL A 166 21.23 -8.39 18.02
C VAL A 166 20.11 -7.49 18.54
N LYS A 167 20.29 -6.87 19.71
CA LYS A 167 19.35 -5.89 20.29
C LYS A 167 20.08 -4.63 20.71
N LYS A 168 19.37 -3.50 20.76
CA LYS A 168 19.89 -2.25 21.34
C LYS A 168 20.16 -2.44 22.82
N ASN A 169 21.20 -1.77 23.34
CA ASN A 169 21.52 -1.85 24.75
C ASN A 169 20.46 -1.12 25.60
N PRO A 170 19.78 -1.79 26.55
CA PRO A 170 18.70 -1.20 27.35
C PRO A 170 19.20 -0.14 28.32
N ARG A 171 20.49 -0.17 28.70
CA ARG A 171 21.07 0.89 29.54
C ARG A 171 21.32 2.17 28.77
N HIS A 172 21.79 2.07 27.51
CA HIS A 172 22.09 3.23 26.70
C HIS A 172 22.02 2.90 25.20
N SER A 173 21.09 3.53 24.47
CA SER A 173 20.85 3.24 23.06
C SER A 173 22.00 3.64 22.13
N GLN A 174 22.87 4.57 22.54
CA GLN A 174 24.06 4.96 21.77
C GLN A 174 25.24 3.99 21.93
N TRP A 175 25.20 3.08 22.91
CA TRP A 175 26.21 2.04 23.01
C TRP A 175 26.05 1.02 21.88
N GLY A 176 27.10 0.25 21.61
CA GLY A 176 27.04 -0.84 20.65
C GLY A 176 25.93 -1.84 20.97
N ASP A 177 25.43 -2.49 19.92
CA ASP A 177 24.36 -3.48 20.06
C ASP A 177 24.82 -4.68 20.90
N MET A 178 23.89 -5.21 21.71
CA MET A 178 24.12 -6.42 22.48
C MET A 178 23.85 -7.66 21.64
N LYS A 179 24.68 -8.69 21.84
CA LYS A 179 24.43 -10.04 21.33
C LYS A 179 23.84 -10.90 22.43
N LEU A 180 22.72 -11.56 22.13
CA LEU A 180 22.00 -12.49 22.99
C LEU A 180 22.10 -13.90 22.43
N TYR A 181 22.60 -14.83 23.24
CA TYR A 181 22.76 -16.24 22.92
C TYR A 181 21.74 -17.07 23.68
N LEU A 182 21.37 -18.24 23.14
CA LEU A 182 20.52 -19.18 23.86
C LEU A 182 21.34 -19.92 24.91
N LYS A 183 20.93 -19.86 26.18
CA LYS A 183 21.63 -20.51 27.30
C LYS A 183 21.89 -22.00 27.05
N LEU A 184 20.89 -22.70 26.51
CA LEU A 184 20.99 -24.12 26.16
C LEU A 184 22.10 -24.41 25.14
N GLN A 185 22.28 -23.58 24.11
CA GLN A 185 23.34 -23.77 23.11
C GLN A 185 24.73 -23.47 23.68
N VAL A 186 24.82 -22.45 24.55
CA VAL A 186 26.07 -22.10 25.22
C VAL A 186 26.52 -23.20 26.18
N SER A 187 25.60 -23.77 26.96
CA SER A 187 25.91 -24.80 27.95
C SER A 187 26.17 -26.18 27.34
N SER A 188 25.33 -26.60 26.38
CA SER A 188 25.44 -27.93 25.75
C SER A 188 26.45 -27.95 24.61
N GLY A 189 26.69 -26.80 23.99
CA GLY A 189 27.60 -26.71 22.85
C GLY A 189 27.07 -27.28 21.54
N LYS A 190 25.81 -27.71 21.51
CA LYS A 190 25.10 -28.01 20.26
C LYS A 190 24.66 -26.68 19.65
N ALA A 191 25.19 -26.32 18.49
CA ALA A 191 24.47 -25.37 17.64
C ALA A 191 23.35 -26.13 16.92
N GLY A 192 22.29 -25.43 16.55
CA GLY A 192 21.20 -26.01 15.75
C GLY A 192 21.75 -26.67 14.48
N SER A 193 21.23 -27.85 14.16
CA SER A 193 21.72 -28.69 13.07
C SER A 193 21.37 -28.12 11.71
#